data_AF-X0Q7G9-F1
#
_entry.id   AF-X0Q7G9-F1
#
_cell.length_a   1.000
_cell.length_b   1.000
_cell.length_c   1.000
_cell.angle_alpha   90.00
_cell.angle_beta   90.00
_cell.angle_gamma   90.00
#
_symmetry.space_group_name_H-M   'P 1'
#
loop_
_entity.id
_entity.type
_entity.pdbx_description
1 polymer ?
#
loop_
_entity_poly.entity_id
_entity_poly.type
_entity_poly.pdbx_seq_one_letter_code
_entity_poly.pdbx_strand_id
1 'polypeptide(L)'
;MTGLVARQAALVRALVAAGELPEGFDRHAIDTASKALIRKRSGEVGGHLPHVRAALGDRFFALFAAWAEGRPKVSTHADAAAFTAYLESISELPERSRRLFRPRRI
;
A
#
# COMPACT_ATOMS: atom_id res chain seq x y z
N MET A 1 -17.31 -30.82 -0.88
CA MET A 1 -17.55 -29.64 -1.76
C MET A 1 -16.97 -28.33 -1.19
N THR A 2 -15.90 -28.39 -0.38
CA THR A 2 -15.34 -27.24 0.37
C THR A 2 -13.98 -26.75 -0.16
N GLY A 3 -13.34 -27.51 -1.05
CA GLY A 3 -11.97 -27.23 -1.51
C GLY A 3 -11.84 -25.96 -2.36
N LEU A 4 -12.82 -25.67 -3.22
CA LEU A 4 -12.76 -24.50 -4.11
C LEU A 4 -12.85 -23.18 -3.33
N VAL A 5 -13.80 -23.07 -2.40
CA VAL A 5 -14.00 -21.85 -1.59
C VAL A 5 -12.78 -21.59 -0.71
N ALA A 6 -12.23 -22.62 -0.07
CA ALA A 6 -11.02 -22.50 0.73
C ALA A 6 -9.80 -22.04 -0.11
N ARG A 7 -9.66 -22.58 -1.32
CA ARG A 7 -8.56 -22.26 -2.25
C ARG A 7 -8.70 -20.87 -2.87
N GLN A 8 -9.92 -20.42 -3.18
CA GLN A 8 -10.20 -19.04 -3.59
C GLN A 8 -9.90 -18.05 -2.45
N ALA A 9 -10.29 -18.35 -1.22
CA ALA A 9 -9.98 -17.50 -0.07
C ALA A 9 -8.47 -17.42 0.19
N ALA A 10 -7.74 -18.52 0.02
CA ALA A 10 -6.28 -18.55 0.12
C ALA A 10 -5.63 -17.70 -0.98
N LEU A 11 -6.13 -17.78 -2.23
CA LEU A 11 -5.68 -16.93 -3.33
C LEU A 11 -5.89 -15.43 -3.06
N VAL A 12 -7.06 -15.05 -2.54
CA VAL A 12 -7.35 -13.65 -2.17
C VAL A 12 -6.40 -13.17 -1.07
N ARG A 13 -6.12 -14.01 -0.06
CA ARG A 13 -5.14 -13.67 0.98
C ARG A 13 -3.72 -13.56 0.43
N ALA A 14 -3.31 -14.43 -0.49
CA ALA A 14 -2.01 -14.34 -1.16
C ALA A 14 -1.86 -13.02 -1.92
N LEU A 15 -2.90 -12.60 -2.66
CA LEU A 15 -2.90 -11.37 -3.44
C LEU A 15 -2.96 -10.08 -2.59
N VAL A 16 -3.67 -10.10 -1.47
CA VAL A 16 -3.97 -8.87 -0.70
C VAL A 16 -3.10 -8.72 0.53
N ALA A 17 -2.61 -9.82 1.11
CA ALA A 17 -1.88 -9.84 2.38
C ALA A 17 -0.52 -10.55 2.30
N ALA A 18 0.00 -10.80 1.09
CA ALA A 18 1.24 -11.58 0.89
C ALA A 18 1.22 -12.95 1.58
N GLY A 19 0.06 -13.60 1.62
CA GLY A 19 -0.12 -14.94 2.18
C GLY A 19 0.48 -16.05 1.31
N GLU A 20 0.54 -17.26 1.88
CA GLU A 20 1.12 -18.43 1.21
C GLU A 20 0.37 -18.81 -0.07
N LEU A 21 1.14 -19.04 -1.14
CA LEU A 21 0.62 -19.33 -2.47
C LEU A 21 -0.03 -20.73 -2.48
N PRO A 22 -1.30 -20.88 -2.89
CA PRO A 22 -1.88 -22.20 -3.03
C PRO A 22 -1.17 -22.98 -4.13
N GLU A 23 -0.94 -24.28 -3.91
CA GLU A 23 -0.27 -25.17 -4.87
C GLU A 23 -0.94 -25.11 -6.26
N GLY A 24 -0.17 -25.00 -7.35
CA GLY A 24 -0.71 -24.99 -8.72
C GLY A 24 -1.14 -23.62 -9.26
N PHE A 25 -0.88 -22.53 -8.54
CA PHE A 25 -0.93 -21.18 -9.11
C PHE A 25 0.45 -20.73 -9.58
N ASP A 26 0.49 -19.96 -10.68
CA ASP A 26 1.72 -19.38 -11.19
C ASP A 26 2.18 -18.23 -10.29
N ARG A 27 3.31 -18.43 -9.60
CA ARG A 27 3.93 -17.42 -8.73
C ARG A 27 4.20 -16.11 -9.46
N HIS A 28 4.68 -16.15 -10.70
CA HIS A 28 5.00 -14.94 -11.47
C HIS A 28 3.73 -14.15 -11.81
N ALA A 29 2.64 -14.86 -12.17
CA ALA A 29 1.35 -14.22 -12.41
C ALA A 29 0.80 -13.55 -11.15
N ILE A 30 0.93 -14.20 -9.99
CA ILE A 30 0.52 -13.64 -8.70
C ILE A 30 1.36 -12.43 -8.31
N ASP A 31 2.69 -12.48 -8.46
CA ASP A 31 3.56 -11.34 -8.18
C ASP A 31 3.24 -10.15 -9.09
N THR A 32 2.91 -10.41 -10.35
CA THR A 32 2.47 -9.38 -11.32
C THR A 32 1.16 -8.73 -10.88
N ALA A 33 0.18 -9.55 -10.48
CA ALA A 33 -1.11 -9.05 -9.98
C ALA A 33 -0.95 -8.24 -8.68
N SER A 34 -0.14 -8.72 -7.74
CA SER A 34 0.17 -8.01 -6.49
C SER A 34 0.80 -6.64 -6.77
N LYS A 35 1.78 -6.56 -7.69
CA LYS A 35 2.38 -5.29 -8.11
C LYS A 35 1.35 -4.33 -8.72
N ALA A 36 0.44 -4.84 -9.55
CA ALA A 36 -0.63 -4.03 -10.15
C ALA A 36 -1.60 -3.47 -9.08
N LEU A 37 -1.94 -4.28 -8.07
CA LEU A 37 -2.77 -3.85 -6.94
C LEU A 37 -2.09 -2.78 -6.09
N ILE A 38 -0.78 -2.93 -5.80
CA ILE A 38 0.02 -1.92 -5.09
C ILE A 38 0.04 -0.61 -5.88
N ARG A 39 0.22 -0.67 -7.20
CA ARG A 39 0.18 0.52 -8.07
C ARG A 39 -1.18 1.21 -8.06
N LYS A 40 -2.28 0.45 -8.11
CA LYS A 40 -3.63 1.00 -7.98
C LYS A 40 -3.82 1.71 -6.63
N ARG A 41 -3.47 1.03 -5.53
CA ARG A 41 -3.57 1.57 -4.17
C ARG A 41 -2.74 2.84 -3.98
N SER A 42 -1.52 2.86 -4.54
CA SER A 42 -0.66 4.04 -4.57
C SER A 42 -1.32 5.21 -5.29
N GLY A 43 -1.99 4.93 -6.43
CA GLY A 43 -2.77 5.92 -7.17
C GLY A 43 -3.87 6.56 -6.32
N GLU A 44 -4.68 5.74 -5.66
CA GLU A 44 -5.76 6.18 -4.76
C GLU A 44 -5.22 7.04 -3.62
N VAL A 45 -4.22 6.54 -2.87
CA VAL A 45 -3.62 7.27 -1.74
C VAL A 45 -2.97 8.58 -2.20
N GLY A 46 -2.28 8.56 -3.34
CA GLY A 46 -1.69 9.76 -3.92
C GLY A 46 -2.72 10.83 -4.30
N GLY A 47 -3.97 10.45 -4.59
CA GLY A 47 -5.07 11.39 -4.79
C GLY A 47 -5.51 12.09 -3.49
N HIS A 48 -5.37 11.44 -2.34
CA HIS A 48 -5.63 12.05 -1.02
C HIS A 48 -4.45 12.87 -0.49
N LEU A 49 -3.25 12.69 -1.05
CA LEU A 49 -2.02 13.35 -0.63
C LEU A 49 -1.38 14.14 -1.79
N PRO A 50 -2.10 15.03 -2.49
CA PRO A 50 -1.63 15.63 -3.74
C PRO A 50 -0.32 16.41 -3.58
N HIS A 51 -0.13 17.11 -2.46
CA HIS A 51 1.10 17.85 -2.17
C HIS A 51 2.30 16.94 -1.89
N VAL A 52 2.08 15.84 -1.16
CA VAL A 52 3.14 14.85 -0.87
C VAL A 52 3.54 14.13 -2.16
N ARG A 53 2.55 13.76 -2.98
CA ARG A 53 2.77 13.14 -4.28
C ARG A 53 3.57 14.04 -5.23
N ALA A 54 3.21 15.31 -5.31
CA ALA A 54 3.94 16.28 -6.13
C ALA A 54 5.39 16.47 -5.65
N ALA A 55 5.60 16.53 -4.33
CA ALA A 55 6.93 16.74 -3.76
C ALA A 55 7.85 15.50 -3.91
N LEU A 56 7.32 14.29 -3.77
CA LEU A 56 8.11 13.05 -3.90
C LEU A 56 8.34 12.64 -5.37
N GLY A 57 7.51 13.12 -6.30
CA GLY A 57 7.62 12.79 -7.72
C GLY A 57 7.67 11.29 -7.97
N ASP A 58 8.63 10.85 -8.78
CA ASP A 58 8.81 9.43 -9.15
C ASP A 58 9.10 8.51 -7.94
N ARG A 59 9.63 9.07 -6.84
CA ARG A 59 9.92 8.32 -5.61
C ARG A 59 8.66 7.92 -4.86
N PHE A 60 7.53 8.59 -5.09
CA PHE A 60 6.28 8.33 -4.37
C PHE A 60 5.89 6.84 -4.48
N PHE A 61 5.92 6.29 -5.69
CA PHE A 61 5.54 4.90 -5.89
C PHE A 61 6.52 3.93 -5.23
N ALA A 62 7.83 4.17 -5.34
CA ALA A 62 8.84 3.32 -4.74
C ALA A 62 8.71 3.26 -3.21
N LEU A 63 8.55 4.42 -2.57
CA LEU A 63 8.34 4.53 -1.12
C LEU A 63 7.02 3.90 -0.69
N PHE A 64 5.96 4.09 -1.48
CA PHE A 64 4.65 3.49 -1.20
C PHE A 64 4.71 1.96 -1.31
N ALA A 65 5.35 1.44 -2.35
CA ALA A 65 5.49 0.00 -2.55
C ALA A 65 6.27 -0.65 -1.41
N ALA A 66 7.40 -0.06 -1.01
CA ALA A 66 8.19 -0.54 0.13
C ALA A 66 7.39 -0.50 1.44
N TRP A 67 6.60 0.54 1.67
CA TRP A 67 5.72 0.62 2.84
C TRP A 67 4.60 -0.42 2.81
N ALA A 68 4.00 -0.64 1.65
CA ALA A 68 2.83 -1.50 1.47
C ALA A 68 3.17 -3.01 1.38
N GLU A 69 4.46 -3.36 1.25
CA GLU A 69 4.95 -4.74 1.25
C GLU A 69 4.44 -5.49 2.49
N GLY A 70 3.73 -6.61 2.27
CA GLY A 70 3.13 -7.41 3.35
C GLY A 70 2.00 -6.75 4.13
N ARG A 71 1.55 -5.55 3.77
CA ARG A 71 0.49 -4.81 4.48
C ARG A 71 -0.85 -4.90 3.77
N PRO A 72 -1.86 -5.58 4.33
CA PRO A 72 -3.19 -5.58 3.75
C PRO A 72 -3.78 -4.17 3.70
N LYS A 73 -4.60 -3.91 2.67
CA LYS A 73 -5.36 -2.67 2.56
C LYS A 73 -6.50 -2.67 3.56
N VAL A 74 -6.62 -1.59 4.34
CA VAL A 74 -7.74 -1.39 5.27
C VAL A 74 -8.76 -0.42 4.67
N SER A 75 -8.35 0.82 4.39
CA SER A 75 -9.13 1.83 3.67
C SER A 75 -8.18 2.86 3.08
N THR A 76 -8.61 3.61 2.05
CA THR A 76 -7.74 4.62 1.44
C THR A 76 -7.37 5.73 2.41
N HIS A 77 -8.28 6.14 3.31
CA HIS A 77 -8.00 7.14 4.33
C HIS A 77 -7.02 6.62 5.40
N ALA A 78 -7.21 5.39 5.88
CA ALA A 78 -6.29 4.76 6.84
C ALA A 78 -4.89 4.59 6.23
N ASP A 79 -4.82 4.18 4.97
CA ASP A 79 -3.57 4.05 4.23
C ASP A 79 -2.86 5.40 4.09
N ALA A 80 -3.58 6.47 3.74
CA ALA A 80 -3.00 7.80 3.60
C ALA A 80 -2.40 8.31 4.91
N ALA A 81 -3.11 8.12 6.04
CA ALA A 81 -2.61 8.50 7.36
C ALA A 81 -1.37 7.68 7.75
N ALA A 82 -1.43 6.34 7.62
CA ALA A 82 -0.34 5.46 7.99
C ALA A 82 0.91 5.62 7.09
N PHE A 83 0.71 5.87 5.79
CA PHE A 83 1.81 6.15 4.88
C PHE A 83 2.46 7.51 5.17
N THR A 84 1.67 8.53 5.52
CA THR A 84 2.21 9.84 5.94
C THR A 84 3.06 9.70 7.20
N ALA A 85 2.60 8.94 8.20
CA ALA A 85 3.38 8.66 9.40
C ALA A 85 4.67 7.89 9.11
N TYR A 86 4.63 6.94 8.15
CA TYR A 86 5.83 6.25 7.69
C TYR A 86 6.83 7.22 7.05
N LEU A 87 6.38 8.08 6.13
CA LEU A 87 7.24 9.10 5.50
C LEU A 87 7.88 10.03 6.53
N GLU A 88 7.15 10.37 7.59
CA GLU A 88 7.70 11.16 8.70
C GLU A 88 8.79 10.39 9.45
N SER A 89 8.58 9.10 9.76
CA SER A 89 9.56 8.26 10.46
C SER A 89 10.88 8.08 9.71
N ILE A 90 10.84 8.12 8.37
CA ILE A 90 12.03 8.02 7.52
C ILE A 90 12.54 9.38 7.04
N SER A 91 12.00 10.48 7.59
CA SER A 91 12.35 11.86 7.21
C SER A 91 12.14 12.23 5.73
N GLU A 92 11.29 11.49 5.02
CA GLU A 92 10.92 11.73 3.62
C GLU A 92 9.64 12.56 3.49
N LEU A 93 8.98 12.90 4.60
CA LEU A 93 7.81 13.78 4.56
C LEU A 93 8.24 15.22 4.21
N PRO A 94 7.70 15.82 3.14
CA PRO A 94 8.04 17.19 2.76
C PRO A 94 7.71 18.20 3.86
N GLU A 95 8.59 19.20 4.06
CA GLU A 95 8.44 20.27 5.06
C GLU A 95 7.05 20.93 5.06
N ARG A 96 6.54 21.25 3.86
CA ARG A 96 5.24 21.90 3.69
C ARG A 96 4.09 21.01 4.16
N SER A 97 4.22 19.70 3.97
CA SER A 97 3.25 18.69 4.41
C SER A 97 3.37 18.41 5.91
N ARG A 98 4.58 18.42 6.48
CA ARG A 98 4.80 18.24 7.92
C ARG A 98 4.05 19.28 8.76
N ARG A 99 3.91 20.51 8.26
CA ARG A 99 3.12 21.58 8.91
C ARG A 99 1.62 21.32 8.89
N LEU A 100 1.10 20.68 7.84
CA LEU A 100 -0.32 20.35 7.68
C LEU A 100 -0.73 19.14 8.52
N PHE A 101 0.19 18.21 8.74
CA PHE A 101 -0.07 16.97 9.48
C PHE A 101 0.39 17.00 10.94
N ARG A 102 1.07 18.06 11.42
CA ARG A 102 1.34 18.21 12.85
C ARG A 102 0.01 18.40 13.59
N PRO A 103 -0.36 17.50 14.51
CA PRO A 103 -1.50 17.77 15.39
C PRO A 103 -1.19 19.01 16.23
N ARG A 104 -2.20 19.87 16.44
CA ARG A 104 -2.17 20.86 17.53
C ARG A 104 -2.10 20.06 18.83
N ARG A 105 -0.91 19.92 19.42
CA ARG A 105 -0.79 19.53 20.83
C ARG A 105 -1.47 20.65 21.63
N ILE A 106 -2.67 20.36 22.13
CA ILE A 106 -3.29 21.07 23.25
C ILE A 106 -2.75 20.40 24.51
#